data_AF-X1EA09-F1
#
_entry.id   AF-X1EA09-F1
#
_cell.length_a   1.000
_cell.length_b   1.000
_cell.length_c   1.000
_cell.angle_alpha   90.00
_cell.angle_beta   90.00
_cell.angle_gamma   90.00
#
_symmetry.space_group_name_H-M   'P 1'
#
loop_
_entity.id
_entity.type
_entity.pdbx_description
1 polymer ?
#
loop_
_entity_poly.entity_id
_entity_poly.type
_entity_poly.pdbx_seq_one_letter_code
_entity_poly.pdbx_strand_id
1 'polypeptide(L)' 'MLGIPYDSEESEKIAEEVMDFINVEARKASARLAEDRGDFLSIDESTISSPQRNATLTTIAPTGSISIIAE' A
#
# COMPACT_ATOMS: atom_id res chain seq x y z
N MET A 1 17.59 10.69 8.50
CA MET A 1 17.76 9.26 8.15
C MET A 1 18.03 8.48 9.42
N LEU A 2 17.62 7.20 9.50
CA LEU A 2 17.65 6.39 10.73
C LEU A 2 19.05 5.87 11.11
N GLY A 3 20.07 6.04 10.26
CA GLY A 3 21.44 5.59 10.55
C GLY A 3 21.66 4.08 10.43
N ILE A 4 20.69 3.35 9.87
CA ILE A 4 20.69 1.89 9.76
C ILE A 4 21.26 1.48 8.40
N PRO A 5 22.22 0.53 8.35
CA PRO A 5 22.74 -0.01 7.10
C PRO A 5 21.64 -0.71 6.28
N TYR A 6 21.68 -0.55 4.96
CA TYR A 6 20.66 -1.13 4.08
C TYR A 6 20.66 -2.67 4.07
N ASP A 7 21.85 -3.28 4.16
CA ASP A 7 22.03 -4.74 4.19
C ASP A 7 22.12 -5.22 5.65
N SER A 8 20.99 -5.16 6.35
CA SER A 8 20.91 -5.60 7.74
C SER A 8 19.54 -6.16 8.07
N GLU A 9 19.46 -7.05 9.05
CA GLU A 9 18.16 -7.56 9.53
C GLU A 9 17.26 -6.42 10.06
N GLU A 10 17.87 -5.37 10.60
CA GLU A 10 17.15 -4.21 11.11
C GLU A 10 16.47 -3.39 9.99
N SER A 11 17.13 -3.21 8.84
CA SER A 11 16.53 -2.52 7.70
C SER A 11 15.41 -3.33 7.06
N GLU A 12 15.53 -4.66 7.00
CA GLU A 12 14.46 -5.55 6.52
C GLU A 12 13.22 -5.42 7.40
N LYS A 13 13.39 -5.46 8.72
CA LYS A 13 12.29 -5.30 9.68
C LYS A 13 11.59 -3.95 9.54
N ILE A 14 12.34 -2.87 9.37
CA ILE A 14 11.75 -1.54 9.16
C ILE A 14 10.99 -1.46 7.84
N ALA A 15 11.53 -2.07 6.78
CA ALA A 15 10.85 -2.12 5.49
C ALA A 15 9.50 -2.85 5.60
N GLU A 16 9.44 -3.96 6.34
CA GLU A 16 8.21 -4.68 6.65
C GLU A 16 7.21 -3.80 7.40
N GLU A 17 7.63 -3.19 8.52
CA GLU A 17 6.77 -2.32 9.34
C GLU A 17 6.19 -1.13 8.54
N VAL A 18 7.01 -0.49 7.70
CA VAL A 18 6.59 0.63 6.86
C VAL A 18 5.58 0.17 5.81
N MET A 19 5.85 -0.94 5.11
CA MET A 19 4.96 -1.43 4.06
C MET A 19 3.65 -1.98 4.63
N ASP A 20 3.67 -2.59 5.81
CA ASP A 20 2.47 -3.03 6.51
C ASP A 20 1.59 -1.84 6.89
N PHE A 21 2.18 -0.77 7.44
CA PHE A 21 1.46 0.45 7.74
C PHE A 21 0.79 1.04 6.49
N ILE A 22 1.54 1.16 5.38
CA ILE A 22 1.01 1.66 4.10
C ILE A 22 -0.15 0.79 3.59
N ASN A 23 0.01 -0.53 3.62
CA ASN A 23 -1.02 -1.48 3.16
C ASN A 23 -2.31 -1.38 4.00
N VAL A 24 -2.17 -1.28 5.33
CA VAL A 24 -3.32 -1.15 6.24
C VAL A 24 -4.07 0.15 5.96
N GLU A 25 -3.37 1.27 5.86
CA GLU A 25 -4.00 2.57 5.61
C GLU A 25 -4.61 2.67 4.20
N ALA A 26 -3.96 2.08 3.19
CA ALA A 26 -4.50 2.01 1.83
C ALA A 26 -5.83 1.24 1.78
N ARG A 27 -5.92 0.09 2.48
CA ARG A 27 -7.17 -0.70 2.57
C ARG A 27 -8.27 0.05 3.30
N LYS A 28 -7.94 0.78 4.39
CA LYS A 28 -8.91 1.64 5.08
C LYS A 28 -9.41 2.76 4.17
N ALA A 29 -8.53 3.38 3.39
CA ALA A 29 -8.91 4.43 2.45
C ALA A 29 -9.82 3.90 1.34
N SER A 30 -9.50 2.74 0.76
CA SER A 30 -10.33 2.09 -0.26
C SER A 30 -11.68 1.61 0.29
N ALA A 31 -11.75 1.16 1.55
CA ALA A 31 -13.02 0.88 2.22
C ALA A 31 -13.90 2.13 2.35
N ARG A 32 -13.34 3.26 2.81
CA ARG A 32 -14.06 4.55 2.87
C ARG A 32 -14.56 4.99 1.48
N LEU A 33 -13.75 4.80 0.44
CA LEU A 33 -14.19 5.10 -0.93
C LEU A 33 -15.32 4.18 -1.41
N ALA A 34 -15.38 2.94 -0.91
CA ALA A 34 -16.46 2.02 -1.23
C ALA A 34 -17.78 2.45 -0.61
N GLU A 35 -17.76 3.04 0.59
CA GLU A 35 -18.95 3.61 1.23
C GLU A 35 -19.61 4.69 0.34
N ASP A 36 -18.79 5.55 -0.28
CA ASP A 36 -19.28 6.65 -1.11
C ASP A 36 -19.60 6.23 -2.56
N ARG A 37 -18.89 5.24 -3.11
CA ARG A 37 -18.87 4.95 -4.57
C ARG A 37 -19.26 3.52 -4.93
N GLY A 38 -19.47 2.66 -3.95
CA GLY A 38 -19.66 1.22 -4.09
C GLY A 38 -18.33 0.45 -4.26
N ASP A 39 -18.40 -0.85 -4.06
CA ASP A 39 -17.27 -1.78 -4.21
C ASP A 39 -16.77 -1.90 -5.67
N PHE A 40 -15.61 -2.53 -5.86
CA PHE A 40 -15.21 -2.99 -7.19
C PHE A 40 -16.12 -4.13 -7.67
N LEU A 41 -16.32 -4.23 -9.00
CA LEU A 41 -17.37 -5.06 -9.61
C LEU A 41 -17.31 -6.55 -9.23
N SER A 42 -16.12 -7.13 -9.16
CA SER A 42 -15.93 -8.57 -8.94
C SER A 42 -15.56 -8.90 -7.48
N ILE A 43 -16.01 -8.09 -6.50
CA ILE A 43 -15.66 -8.30 -5.09
C ILE A 43 -16.14 -9.65 -4.56
N ASP A 44 -17.32 -10.09 -5.00
CA ASP A 44 -17.93 -11.37 -4.62
C ASP A 44 -17.16 -12.59 -5.14
N GLU A 45 -16.35 -12.42 -6.19
CA GLU A 45 -15.50 -13.46 -6.76
C GLU A 45 -14.06 -13.42 -6.19
N SER A 46 -13.78 -12.45 -5.32
CA SER A 46 -12.45 -12.22 -4.75
C SER A 46 -12.29 -12.88 -3.38
N THR A 47 -11.05 -12.91 -2.86
CA THR A 47 -10.75 -13.33 -1.49
C THR A 47 -11.01 -12.24 -0.44
N ILE A 48 -11.49 -11.07 -0.86
CA ILE A 48 -11.70 -9.89 0.00
C ILE A 48 -13.12 -9.93 0.57
N SER A 49 -13.23 -9.98 1.89
CA SER A 49 -14.52 -10.07 2.61
C SER A 49 -15.05 -8.75 3.18
N SER A 50 -14.34 -7.65 2.94
CA SER A 50 -14.68 -6.31 3.44
C SER A 50 -14.88 -5.34 2.28
N PRO A 51 -15.73 -4.31 2.43
CA PRO A 51 -15.91 -3.29 1.39
C PRO A 51 -14.58 -2.73 0.91
N GLN A 52 -14.41 -2.68 -0.41
CA GLN A 52 -13.20 -2.18 -1.06
C GLN A 52 -13.57 -1.57 -2.40
N ARG A 53 -13.13 -0.34 -2.65
CA ARG A 53 -13.31 0.31 -3.94
C ARG A 53 -12.38 -0.25 -5.01
N ASN A 54 -11.21 -0.74 -4.61
CA ASN A 54 -10.15 -1.19 -5.50
C ASN A 54 -9.71 -2.62 -5.15
N ALA A 55 -9.47 -3.45 -6.18
CA ALA A 55 -9.01 -4.83 -6.00
C ALA A 55 -7.53 -4.93 -5.57
N THR A 56 -6.69 -3.99 -6.03
CA THR A 56 -5.28 -3.86 -5.65
C THR A 56 -4.97 -2.39 -5.35
N LEU A 57 -3.98 -2.14 -4.49
CA LEU A 57 -3.78 -0.81 -3.88
C LEU A 57 -2.33 -0.33 -3.92
N THR A 58 -1.37 -1.22 -3.74
CA THR A 58 0.05 -0.88 -3.53
C THR A 58 0.93 -1.49 -4.62
N THR A 59 1.97 -0.74 -5.01
CA THR A 59 3.02 -1.20 -5.93
C THR A 59 4.29 -0.43 -5.64
N ILE A 60 5.45 -1.05 -5.88
CA ILE A 60 6.74 -0.37 -5.90
C ILE A 60 7.17 -0.34 -7.37
N ALA A 61 6.95 0.80 -8.01
CA ALA A 61 7.33 1.02 -9.41
C ALA A 61 8.76 1.59 -9.50
N PRO A 62 9.43 1.45 -10.66
CA PRO A 62 10.59 2.27 -10.96
C PRO A 62 10.17 3.75 -10.98
N THR A 63 10.68 4.54 -10.04
CA THR A 63 10.27 5.94 -9.85
C THR A 63 11.26 6.94 -10.47
N GLY A 64 12.13 6.51 -11.40
CA GLY A 64 13.30 7.28 -11.83
C GLY A 64 13.07 8.72 -12.28
N SER A 65 11.95 9.04 -12.93
CA SER A 65 11.64 10.44 -13.29
C SER A 65 11.07 11.25 -12.13
N ILE A 66 10.12 10.67 -11.37
CA ILE A 66 9.44 11.39 -10.29
C ILE A 66 10.28 11.48 -9.02
N SER A 67 11.24 10.57 -8.81
CA SER A 67 12.18 10.62 -7.69
C SER A 67 13.12 11.82 -7.81
N ILE A 68 13.56 12.16 -9.03
CA ILE A 68 14.39 13.35 -9.30
C ILE A 68 13.60 14.63 -9.02
N ILE A 69 12.30 14.65 -9.30
CA ILE A 69 11.43 15.81 -9.04
C ILE A 69 11.19 16.00 -7.54
N ALA A 70 11.23 14.94 -6.75
CA ALA A 70 10.90 14.95 -5.33
C ALA A 70 12.08 15.31 -4.41
N GLU A 71 13.27 15.59 -4.97
CA GLU A 71 14.45 16.07 -4.22
C GLU A 71 14.40 17.57 -3.90
#